data_AF-A0A1F6SBF1-F1
#
_entry.id   AF-A0A1F6SBF1-F1
#
_cell.length_a   1.000
_cell.length_b   1.000
_cell.length_c   1.000
_cell.angle_alpha   90.00
_cell.angle_beta   90.00
_cell.angle_gamma   90.00
#
_symmetry.space_group_name_H-M   'P 1'
#
loop_
_entity.id
_entity.type
_entity.pdbx_description
1 polymer ?
#
loop_
_entity_poly.entity_id
_entity_poly.type
_entity_poly.pdbx_seq_one_letter_code
_entity_poly.pdbx_strand_id
1 'polypeptide(L)'
;MFKIKKGFLLIAVVIVVSVFVYYRYAVKILQVNKSEDATPVTDMLPIGAKKVSAVVKYMATEDKEDALRFVLTVDKQGVITEVATLDAKTGEVPEKKIAFNQQASVMIVGKKLSELTAIDNVAKSSLTTKAFNSVIDQLKAQL
;
A
#
# COMPACT_ATOMS: atom_id res chain seq x y z
N MET A 1 52.21 -3.85 22.69
CA MET A 1 51.37 -5.07 22.58
C MET A 1 50.17 -4.93 23.53
N PHE A 2 49.08 -4.30 23.08
CA PHE A 2 47.93 -3.99 23.95
C PHE A 2 46.99 -5.20 24.06
N LYS A 3 46.98 -5.86 25.23
CA LYS A 3 46.03 -6.93 25.56
C LYS A 3 44.66 -6.31 25.87
N ILE A 4 43.84 -6.12 24.85
CA ILE A 4 42.46 -5.63 25.01
C ILE A 4 41.66 -6.72 25.75
N LYS A 5 41.15 -6.40 26.94
CA LYS A 5 40.31 -7.32 27.73
C LYS A 5 39.00 -7.57 26.96
N LYS A 6 38.63 -8.83 26.77
CA LYS A 6 37.46 -9.27 25.97
C LYS A 6 36.15 -8.54 26.33
N GLY A 7 35.99 -8.08 27.58
CA GLY A 7 34.84 -7.28 28.01
C GLY A 7 34.74 -5.90 27.35
N PHE A 8 35.87 -5.27 27.02
CA PHE A 8 35.88 -3.95 26.35
C PHE A 8 35.49 -4.07 24.87
N LEU A 9 35.84 -5.20 24.24
CA LEU A 9 35.44 -5.52 22.86
C LEU A 9 33.92 -5.71 22.75
N LEU A 10 33.32 -6.42 23.71
CA LEU A 10 31.86 -6.64 23.76
C LEU A 10 31.08 -5.34 23.92
N ILE A 11 31.53 -4.44 24.79
CA ILE A 11 30.89 -3.14 24.99
C ILE A 11 30.96 -2.30 23.72
N ALA A 12 32.11 -2.28 23.04
CA ALA A 12 32.28 -1.56 21.78
C ALA A 12 31.35 -2.10 20.68
N VAL A 13 31.20 -3.44 20.57
CA VAL A 13 30.28 -4.05 19.59
C VAL A 13 28.83 -3.68 19.88
N VAL A 14 28.39 -3.72 21.14
CA VAL A 14 27.02 -3.34 21.52
C VAL A 14 26.73 -1.88 21.19
N ILE A 15 27.68 -0.98 21.42
CA ILE A 15 27.54 0.44 21.07
C ILE A 15 27.43 0.60 19.55
N VAL A 16 28.30 -0.04 18.76
CA VAL A 16 28.28 0.05 17.30
C VAL A 16 26.98 -0.50 16.72
N VAL A 17 26.50 -1.64 17.22
CA VAL A 17 25.22 -2.24 16.80
C VAL A 17 24.06 -1.33 17.17
N SER A 18 24.05 -0.74 18.37
CA SER A 18 22.98 0.16 18.80
C SER A 18 22.93 1.43 17.95
N VAL A 19 24.09 2.02 17.65
CA VAL A 19 24.20 3.19 16.75
C VAL A 19 23.75 2.82 15.34
N PHE A 20 24.10 1.64 14.84
CA PHE A 20 23.72 1.19 13.50
C PHE A 20 22.20 0.95 13.38
N VAL A 21 21.58 0.33 14.39
CA VAL A 21 20.12 0.13 14.45
C VAL A 21 19.41 1.48 14.54
N TYR A 22 19.89 2.39 15.40
CA TYR A 22 19.34 3.74 15.50
C TYR A 22 19.47 4.50 14.18
N TYR A 23 20.62 4.41 13.51
CA TYR A 23 20.85 5.05 12.23
C TYR A 23 19.93 4.50 11.13
N ARG A 24 19.75 3.17 11.06
CA ARG A 24 18.78 2.54 10.13
C ARG A 24 17.35 2.99 10.39
N TYR A 25 16.96 3.11 11.66
CA TYR A 25 15.64 3.58 12.04
C TYR A 25 15.43 5.06 11.70
N ALA A 26 16.42 5.92 12.02
CA ALA A 26 16.41 7.34 11.69
C ALA A 26 16.39 7.58 10.18
N VAL A 27 17.17 6.84 9.39
CA VAL A 27 17.14 6.93 7.92
C VAL A 27 15.78 6.51 7.36
N LYS A 28 15.11 5.51 7.94
CA LYS A 28 13.75 5.11 7.53
C LYS A 28 12.72 6.21 7.80
N ILE A 29 12.85 6.95 8.91
CA ILE A 29 12.00 8.11 9.22
C ILE A 29 12.34 9.31 8.32
N LEU A 30 13.62 9.55 8.03
CA LEU A 30 14.05 10.66 7.17
C LEU A 30 13.71 10.43 5.69
N GLN A 31 13.64 9.18 5.23
CA GLN A 31 13.17 8.87 3.87
C GLN A 31 11.65 9.05 3.70
N VAL A 32 10.86 8.94 4.78
CA VAL A 32 9.44 9.34 4.77
C VAL A 32 9.31 10.86 4.64
N ASN A 33 10.23 11.63 5.23
CA ASN A 33 10.19 13.11 5.22
C ASN A 33 10.99 13.77 4.08
N LYS A 34 11.63 12.99 3.20
CA LYS A 34 12.33 13.50 2.00
C LYS A 34 11.53 13.25 0.73
N SER A 35 10.21 13.38 0.84
CA SER A 35 9.35 13.73 -0.29
C SER A 35 8.99 15.20 -0.10
N GLU A 36 9.14 15.96 -1.17
CA GLU A 36 8.96 17.41 -1.28
C GLU A 36 7.75 17.97 -0.54
N ASP A 37 7.93 19.15 0.05
CA ASP A 37 6.92 20.22 0.13
C ASP A 37 5.47 19.76 0.41
N ALA A 38 5.30 18.95 1.45
CA ALA A 38 3.98 18.57 1.92
C ALA A 38 3.45 19.67 2.84
N THR A 39 2.65 20.56 2.26
CA THR A 39 1.54 21.18 2.99
C THR A 39 0.88 20.13 3.88
N PRO A 40 0.44 20.48 5.10
CA PRO A 40 -0.23 19.53 5.98
C PRO A 40 -1.55 19.15 5.32
N VAL A 41 -1.53 18.06 4.54
CA VAL A 41 -2.72 17.31 4.16
C VAL A 41 -3.24 16.70 5.44
N THR A 42 -3.98 17.54 6.17
CA THR A 42 -5.15 17.10 6.90
C THR A 42 -5.86 16.13 5.96
N ASP A 43 -6.15 14.93 6.45
CA ASP A 43 -6.89 13.85 5.81
C ASP A 43 -8.36 14.29 5.57
N MET A 44 -8.54 15.49 5.02
CA MET A 44 -9.77 15.98 4.46
C MET A 44 -9.90 15.26 3.13
N LEU A 45 -10.71 14.20 3.14
CA LEU A 45 -11.35 13.74 1.92
C LEU A 45 -11.78 14.98 1.13
N PRO A 46 -11.36 15.14 -0.14
CA PRO A 46 -11.72 16.30 -0.93
C PRO A 46 -13.24 16.48 -0.83
N ILE A 47 -13.72 17.71 -0.61
CA ILE A 47 -15.13 17.98 -0.32
C ILE A 47 -16.00 17.32 -1.39
N GLY A 48 -16.71 16.25 -1.01
CA GLY A 48 -17.54 15.42 -1.91
C GLY A 48 -16.90 14.13 -2.43
N ALA A 49 -15.78 13.69 -1.84
CA ALA A 49 -15.19 12.39 -2.14
C ALA A 49 -15.97 11.26 -1.46
N LYS A 50 -16.31 10.23 -2.23
CA LYS A 50 -17.01 9.02 -1.79
C LYS A 50 -16.02 7.86 -1.79
N LYS A 51 -15.99 7.07 -0.72
CA LYS A 51 -15.26 5.80 -0.69
C LYS A 51 -16.20 4.68 -1.09
N VAL A 52 -15.85 3.93 -2.13
CA VAL A 52 -16.53 2.70 -2.52
C VAL A 52 -15.61 1.52 -2.26
N SER A 53 -16.17 0.39 -1.88
CA SER A 53 -15.33 -0.78 -1.58
C SER A 53 -15.99 -2.10 -1.91
N ALA A 54 -15.20 -3.07 -2.35
CA ALA A 54 -15.67 -4.41 -2.65
C ALA A 54 -14.69 -5.43 -2.08
N VAL A 55 -15.23 -6.51 -1.53
CA VAL A 55 -14.46 -7.62 -0.98
C VAL A 55 -14.54 -8.80 -1.94
N VAL A 56 -13.39 -9.37 -2.28
CA VAL A 56 -13.30 -10.55 -3.12
C VAL A 56 -12.49 -11.64 -2.42
N LYS A 57 -12.96 -12.87 -2.55
CA LYS A 57 -12.19 -14.06 -2.18
C LYS A 57 -11.56 -14.65 -3.43
N TYR A 58 -10.29 -15.02 -3.34
CA TYR A 58 -9.54 -15.58 -4.45
C TYR A 58 -8.54 -16.63 -3.97
N MET A 59 -8.17 -17.55 -4.86
CA MET A 59 -7.04 -18.47 -4.62
C MET A 59 -5.74 -17.68 -4.71
N ALA A 60 -5.10 -17.42 -3.56
CA ALA A 60 -3.77 -16.80 -3.54
C ALA A 60 -2.68 -17.81 -3.92
N THR A 61 -2.88 -19.09 -3.57
CA THR A 61 -2.12 -20.27 -4.01
C THR A 61 -3.10 -21.43 -4.22
N GLU A 62 -2.66 -22.54 -4.82
CA GLU A 62 -3.53 -23.70 -5.13
C GLU A 62 -4.34 -24.19 -3.90
N ASP A 63 -3.74 -24.16 -2.71
CA ASP A 63 -4.39 -24.62 -1.48
C ASP A 63 -4.76 -23.50 -0.49
N LYS A 64 -4.71 -22.23 -0.89
CA LYS A 64 -4.94 -21.10 0.04
C LYS A 64 -5.89 -20.06 -0.52
N GLU A 65 -7.06 -19.97 0.11
CA GLU A 65 -7.96 -18.84 -0.05
C GLU A 65 -7.45 -17.61 0.69
N ASP A 66 -7.58 -16.47 0.04
CA ASP A 66 -7.32 -15.16 0.60
C ASP A 66 -8.47 -14.21 0.25
N ALA A 67 -8.63 -13.16 1.03
CA ALA A 67 -9.71 -12.19 0.86
C ALA A 67 -9.15 -10.78 0.85
N LEU A 68 -9.38 -10.05 -0.24
CA LEU A 68 -8.96 -8.67 -0.39
C LEU A 68 -10.17 -7.76 -0.41
N ARG A 69 -10.03 -6.60 0.21
CA ARG A 69 -10.94 -5.46 0.08
C ARG A 69 -10.27 -4.42 -0.80
N PHE A 70 -10.86 -4.16 -1.96
CA PHE A 70 -10.48 -3.02 -2.78
C PHE A 70 -11.30 -1.82 -2.36
N VAL A 71 -10.63 -0.68 -2.16
CA VAL A 71 -11.23 0.58 -1.77
C VAL A 71 -10.81 1.62 -2.81
N LEU A 72 -11.78 2.30 -3.40
CA LEU A 72 -11.56 3.42 -4.30
C LEU A 72 -12.14 4.69 -3.67
N THR A 73 -11.37 5.76 -3.69
CA THR A 73 -11.91 7.10 -3.40
C THR A 73 -12.27 7.73 -4.75
N VAL A 74 -13.52 8.18 -4.89
CA VAL A 74 -14.01 8.88 -6.09
C VAL A 74 -14.47 10.29 -5.74
N ASP A 75 -14.30 11.26 -6.63
CA ASP A 75 -14.81 12.61 -6.47
C ASP A 75 -16.31 12.75 -6.82
N LYS A 76 -16.84 13.99 -6.79
CA LYS A 76 -18.26 14.27 -7.11
C LYS A 76 -18.63 13.94 -8.56
N GLN A 77 -17.64 13.84 -9.44
CA GLN A 77 -17.79 13.54 -10.86
C GLN A 77 -17.60 12.04 -11.13
N GLY A 78 -17.36 11.23 -10.09
CA GLY A 78 -17.10 9.80 -10.18
C GLY A 78 -15.69 9.47 -10.67
N VAL A 79 -14.76 10.42 -10.63
CA VAL A 79 -13.36 10.24 -10.99
C VAL A 79 -12.61 9.63 -9.83
N ILE A 80 -11.84 8.57 -10.10
CA ILE A 80 -11.03 7.88 -9.09
C ILE A 80 -9.85 8.77 -8.72
N THR A 81 -9.74 9.13 -7.44
CA THR A 81 -8.63 9.92 -6.89
C THR A 81 -7.63 9.06 -6.14
N GLU A 82 -8.04 7.89 -5.64
CA GLU A 82 -7.19 7.01 -4.83
C GLU A 82 -7.61 5.55 -4.96
N VAL A 83 -6.63 4.65 -4.83
CA VAL A 83 -6.80 3.20 -4.87
C VAL A 83 -6.06 2.58 -3.69
N ALA A 84 -6.76 1.77 -2.90
CA ALA A 84 -6.17 0.99 -1.82
C ALA A 84 -6.66 -0.45 -1.86
N THR A 85 -5.73 -1.39 -1.75
CA THR A 85 -6.01 -2.81 -1.52
C THR A 85 -5.68 -3.14 -0.08
N LEU A 86 -6.68 -3.62 0.65
CA LEU A 86 -6.59 -4.01 2.05
C LEU A 86 -6.82 -5.52 2.18
N ASP A 87 -6.23 -6.13 3.19
CA ASP A 87 -6.63 -7.45 3.66
C ASP A 87 -8.05 -7.36 4.23
N ALA A 88 -8.96 -8.26 3.83
CA ALA A 88 -10.35 -8.18 4.28
C ALA A 88 -10.53 -8.52 5.78
N LYS A 89 -9.57 -9.22 6.40
CA LYS A 89 -9.58 -9.61 7.81
C LYS A 89 -8.89 -8.58 8.69
N THR A 90 -7.71 -8.10 8.30
CA THR A 90 -6.94 -7.16 9.14
C THR A 90 -7.26 -5.70 8.83
N GLY A 91 -7.76 -5.40 7.63
CA GLY A 91 -7.99 -4.02 7.18
C GLY A 91 -6.71 -3.25 6.86
N GLU A 92 -5.55 -3.91 6.88
CA GLU A 92 -4.26 -3.30 6.57
C GLU A 92 -3.88 -3.51 5.11
N VAL A 93 -3.05 -2.64 4.55
CA VAL A 93 -2.45 -2.84 3.22
C VAL A 93 -1.39 -3.94 3.35
N PRO A 94 -1.55 -5.13 2.73
CA PRO A 94 -0.53 -6.15 2.80
C PRO A 94 0.73 -5.65 2.08
N GLU A 95 1.92 -5.82 2.67
CA GLU A 95 3.18 -5.34 2.08
C GLU A 95 3.38 -5.83 0.63
N LYS A 96 2.96 -7.07 0.36
CA LYS A 96 3.03 -7.71 -0.97
C LYS A 96 2.10 -7.06 -2.02
N LYS A 97 1.16 -6.22 -1.61
CA LYS A 97 0.18 -5.54 -2.47
C LYS A 97 0.46 -4.04 -2.63
N ILE A 98 1.49 -3.49 -1.96
CA ILE A 98 1.90 -2.08 -2.12
C ILE A 98 2.26 -1.79 -3.58
N ALA A 99 3.06 -2.64 -4.22
CA ALA A 99 3.43 -2.49 -5.62
C ALA A 99 2.22 -2.58 -6.57
N PHE A 100 1.22 -3.40 -6.22
CA PHE A 100 -0.04 -3.45 -6.96
C PHE A 100 -0.79 -2.12 -6.84
N ASN A 101 -0.95 -1.58 -5.63
CA ASN A 101 -1.63 -0.30 -5.43
C ASN A 101 -0.94 0.84 -6.18
N GLN A 102 0.39 0.92 -6.14
CA GLN A 102 1.15 1.95 -6.86
C GLN A 102 0.91 1.87 -8.37
N GLN A 103 1.02 0.68 -8.96
CA GLN A 103 0.84 0.50 -10.40
C GLN A 103 -0.63 0.67 -10.82
N ALA A 104 -1.57 0.11 -10.06
CA ALA A 104 -3.00 0.26 -10.31
C ALA A 104 -3.41 1.74 -10.24
N SER A 105 -2.91 2.49 -9.25
CA SER A 105 -3.17 3.93 -9.13
C SER A 105 -2.73 4.70 -10.38
N VAL A 106 -1.54 4.42 -10.93
CA VAL A 106 -1.07 5.06 -12.18
C VAL A 106 -2.01 4.78 -13.35
N MET A 107 -2.67 3.63 -13.36
CA MET A 107 -3.54 3.21 -14.46
C MET A 107 -4.96 3.77 -14.36
N ILE A 108 -5.49 3.97 -13.14
CA ILE A 108 -6.92 4.30 -12.96
C ILE A 108 -7.21 5.63 -12.28
N VAL A 109 -6.24 6.22 -11.56
CA VAL A 109 -6.44 7.56 -10.98
C VAL A 109 -6.61 8.56 -12.12
N GLY A 110 -7.60 9.45 -11.97
CA GLY A 110 -8.02 10.39 -13.01
C GLY A 110 -9.03 9.81 -14.02
N LYS A 111 -9.32 8.51 -13.99
CA LYS A 111 -10.40 7.91 -14.80
C LYS A 111 -11.72 7.89 -14.04
N LYS A 112 -12.84 7.90 -14.76
CA LYS A 112 -14.17 7.69 -14.17
C LYS A 112 -14.40 6.22 -13.84
N LEU A 113 -14.90 5.94 -12.63
CA LEU A 113 -15.23 4.59 -12.21
C LEU A 113 -16.33 3.95 -13.06
N SER A 114 -17.32 4.74 -13.49
CA SER A 114 -18.40 4.27 -14.37
C SER A 114 -17.91 3.76 -15.73
N GLU A 115 -16.80 4.30 -16.23
CA GLU A 115 -16.20 3.97 -17.52
C GLU A 115 -15.15 2.85 -17.41
N LEU A 116 -14.73 2.48 -16.19
CA LEU A 116 -13.70 1.48 -15.97
C LEU A 116 -14.23 0.07 -16.26
N THR A 117 -13.72 -0.63 -17.28
CA THR A 117 -14.16 -2.00 -17.59
C THR A 117 -13.22 -3.06 -17.03
N ALA A 118 -11.91 -2.82 -17.18
CA ALA A 118 -10.84 -3.64 -16.66
C ALA A 118 -9.56 -2.80 -16.55
N ILE A 119 -8.60 -3.28 -15.76
CA ILE A 119 -7.22 -2.80 -15.78
C ILE A 119 -6.32 -3.86 -16.43
N ASP A 120 -5.26 -3.39 -17.10
CA ASP A 120 -4.23 -4.28 -17.61
C ASP A 120 -3.54 -5.05 -16.47
N ASN A 121 -2.94 -6.17 -16.84
CA ASN A 121 -2.25 -7.03 -15.90
C ASN A 121 -1.07 -6.30 -15.25
N VAL A 122 -1.10 -6.21 -13.91
CA VAL A 122 -0.07 -5.57 -13.11
C VAL A 122 1.05 -6.59 -12.83
N ALA A 123 1.97 -6.76 -13.78
CA ALA A 123 3.18 -7.59 -13.68
C ALA A 123 3.03 -8.86 -12.79
N LYS A 124 3.72 -8.91 -11.64
CA LYS A 124 3.73 -10.05 -10.70
C LYS A 124 2.43 -10.21 -9.88
N SER A 125 1.40 -9.41 -10.15
CA SER A 125 0.16 -9.35 -9.39
C SER A 125 -1.06 -9.80 -10.20
N SER A 126 -0.88 -10.68 -11.19
CA SER A 126 -1.96 -11.09 -12.10
C SER A 126 -3.20 -11.65 -11.41
N LEU A 127 -3.04 -12.39 -10.32
CA LEU A 127 -4.19 -12.87 -9.52
C LEU A 127 -4.93 -11.71 -8.85
N THR A 128 -4.19 -10.76 -8.28
CA THR A 128 -4.77 -9.54 -7.69
C THR A 128 -5.49 -8.70 -8.75
N THR A 129 -4.91 -8.56 -9.94
CA THR A 129 -5.54 -7.83 -11.06
C THR A 129 -6.83 -8.52 -11.49
N LYS A 130 -6.83 -9.84 -11.67
CA LYS A 130 -8.06 -10.58 -11.99
C LYS A 130 -9.12 -10.42 -10.91
N ALA A 131 -8.72 -10.50 -9.64
CA ALA A 131 -9.60 -10.30 -8.51
C ALA A 131 -10.19 -8.88 -8.50
N PHE A 132 -9.39 -7.85 -8.78
CA PHE A 132 -9.87 -6.47 -8.93
C PHE A 132 -10.86 -6.34 -10.08
N ASN A 133 -10.51 -6.84 -11.27
CA ASN A 133 -11.37 -6.79 -12.45
C ASN A 133 -12.73 -7.47 -12.22
N SER A 134 -12.76 -8.55 -11.40
CA SER A 134 -14.00 -9.25 -11.08
C SER A 134 -14.99 -8.46 -10.22
N VAL A 135 -14.53 -7.42 -9.50
CA VAL A 135 -15.37 -6.61 -8.61
C VAL A 135 -15.65 -5.20 -9.12
N ILE A 136 -15.18 -4.85 -10.32
CA ILE A 136 -15.38 -3.52 -10.90
C ILE A 136 -16.87 -3.17 -10.96
N ASP A 137 -17.73 -4.09 -11.36
CA ASP A 137 -19.17 -3.83 -11.44
C ASP A 137 -19.81 -3.62 -10.06
N GLN A 138 -19.29 -4.30 -9.02
CA GLN A 138 -19.71 -4.08 -7.63
C GLN A 138 -19.27 -2.70 -7.12
N LEU A 139 -18.09 -2.24 -7.53
CA LEU A 139 -17.59 -0.90 -7.19
C LEU A 139 -18.42 0.18 -7.90
N LYS A 140 -18.79 -0.03 -9.17
CA LYS A 140 -19.67 0.87 -9.93
C LYS A 140 -21.07 0.97 -9.36
N ALA A 141 -21.64 -0.14 -8.91
CA ALA A 141 -22.97 -0.18 -8.30
C ALA A 141 -23.07 0.67 -7.01
N GLN A 142 -21.94 1.08 -6.44
CA GLN A 142 -21.86 1.93 -5.27
C GLN A 142 -21.65 3.41 -5.59
N LEU A 143 -21.57 3.83 -6.87
CA LEU A 143 -21.63 5.24 -7.26
C LEU A 143 -23.02 5.83 -6.94
#